data_AF-A0A6J4QI74-F1
#
_entry.id   AF-A0A6J4QI74-F1
#
_cell.length_a   1.000
_cell.length_b   1.000
_cell.length_c   1.000
_cell.angle_alpha   90.00
_cell.angle_beta   90.00
_cell.angle_gamma   90.00
#
_symmetry.space_group_name_H-M   'P 1'
#
loop_
_entity.id
_entity.type
_entity.pdbx_description
1 polymer ?
#
loop_
_entity_poly.entity_id
_entity_poly.type
_entity_poly.pdbx_seq_one_letter_code
_entity_poly.pdbx_strand_id
1 'polypeptide(L)' 'MDLFGDVRKKNMQRVAPLAVRMRPRTLDEFAGQRHFLGPGKLLRRMLEA' A
#
# COMPACT_ATOMS: atom_id res chain seq x y z
N MET A 1 1.75 -14.12 21.43
CA MET A 1 2.00 -12.67 21.20
C MET A 1 3.47 -12.49 20.88
N ASP A 2 3.81 -11.75 19.82
CA ASP A 2 5.20 -11.37 19.54
C ASP A 2 5.58 -10.20 20.46
N LEU A 3 6.44 -10.47 21.45
CA LEU A 3 6.89 -9.50 22.44
C LEU A 3 7.68 -8.33 21.81
N PHE A 4 8.24 -8.49 20.61
CA PHE A 4 9.12 -7.49 19.97
C PHE A 4 8.60 -6.97 18.63
N GLY A 5 7.36 -7.29 18.24
CA GLY A 5 6.82 -6.95 16.93
C GLY A 5 6.80 -5.44 16.65
N ASP A 6 6.39 -4.64 17.64
CA ASP A 6 6.29 -3.18 17.50
C ASP A 6 7.65 -2.51 17.35
N VAL A 7 8.65 -2.96 18.11
CA VAL A 7 10.02 -2.43 18.04
C VAL A 7 10.62 -2.74 16.67
N ARG A 8 10.45 -3.97 16.17
CA ARG A 8 10.89 -4.36 14.83
C ARG A 8 10.23 -3.51 13.74
N LYS A 9 8.92 -3.29 13.82
CA LYS A 9 8.16 -2.48 12.86
C LYS A 9 8.66 -1.03 12.84
N LYS A 10 8.87 -0.41 14.00
CA LYS A 10 9.43 0.95 14.11
C LYS A 10 10.83 1.05 13.50
N ASN A 11 11.71 0.10 13.81
CA ASN A 11 13.06 0.10 13.25
C ASN A 11 13.05 -0.03 11.72
N MET A 12 12.21 -0.92 11.19
CA MET A 12 12.04 -1.12 9.75
C MET A 12 11.54 0.15 9.04
N GLN A 13 10.62 0.89 9.66
CA GLN A 13 10.14 2.17 9.12
C GLN A 13 11.24 3.24 9.09
N ARG A 14 12.11 3.30 10.10
CA ARG A 14 13.21 4.29 10.17
C ARG A 14 14.24 4.09 9.06
N VAL A 15 14.55 2.84 8.73
CA VAL A 15 15.57 2.50 7.72
C VAL A 15 14.99 2.22 6.33
N ALA A 16 13.67 2.37 6.15
CA ALA A 16 13.01 2.06 4.88
C ALA A 16 13.56 2.92 3.73
N PRO A 17 13.84 2.35 2.54
CA PRO A 17 14.28 3.12 1.38
C PRO A 17 13.15 4.01 0.83
N LEU A 18 13.49 5.00 0.01
CA LEU A 18 12.53 5.97 -0.54
C LEU A 18 11.34 5.29 -1.24
N ALA A 19 11.60 4.27 -2.07
CA ALA A 19 10.56 3.53 -2.77
C ALA A 19 9.50 2.92 -1.83
N VAL A 20 9.92 2.42 -0.66
CA VAL A 20 8.99 1.88 0.34
C VAL A 20 8.18 2.99 0.99
N ARG A 21 8.78 4.16 1.22
CA ARG A 21 8.08 5.33 1.78
C ARG A 21 7.06 5.91 0.79
N MET A 22 7.33 5.82 -0.51
CA MET A 22 6.45 6.29 -1.58
C MET A 22 5.39 5.27 -2.01
N ARG A 23 5.33 4.10 -1.37
CA ARG A 23 4.34 3.08 -1.72
C ARG A 23 2.92 3.63 -1.50
N PRO A 24 2.06 3.60 -2.54
CA PRO A 24 0.65 4.02 -2.43
C PRO A 24 -0.06 3.30 -1.29
N ARG A 25 -0.85 4.05 -0.53
CA ARG A 25 -1.71 3.55 0.55
C ARG A 25 -3.11 3.26 0.06
N THR A 26 -3.53 3.92 -1.01
CA THR A 26 -4.83 3.76 -1.65
C THR A 26 -4.66 3.45 -3.13
N LEU A 27 -5.72 2.94 -3.76
CA LEU A 27 -5.73 2.70 -5.21
C LEU A 27 -5.71 4.01 -6.01
N ASP A 28 -6.19 5.12 -5.44
CA ASP A 28 -6.21 6.42 -6.09
C ASP A 28 -4.82 7.08 -6.16
N GLU A 29 -3.92 6.72 -5.23
CA GLU A 29 -2.51 7.12 -5.25
C GLU A 29 -1.67 6.30 -6.25
N PHE A 30 -2.22 5.23 -6.82
CA PHE A 30 -1.50 4.36 -7.72
C PHE A 30 -1.24 5.04 -9.07
N ALA A 31 0.03 5.22 -9.41
CA ALA A 31 0.42 5.84 -10.66
C ALA A 31 0.22 4.87 -11.85
N GLY A 32 -0.68 5.25 -12.78
CA GLY A 32 -0.96 4.47 -13.99
C GLY A 32 -2.12 3.49 -13.83
N GLN A 33 -2.22 2.52 -14.75
CA GLN A 33 -3.22 1.43 -14.71
C GLN A 33 -4.70 1.84 -14.59
N ARG A 34 -5.06 3.08 -14.95
CA ARG A 34 -6.44 3.60 -14.85
C ARG A 34 -7.47 2.80 -15.67
N HIS A 35 -7.05 2.17 -16.77
CA HIS A 35 -7.94 1.35 -17.59
C HIS A 35 -8.39 0.07 -16.86
N PHE A 36 -7.65 -0.36 -15.84
CA PHE A 36 -7.88 -1.59 -15.08
C PHE A 36 -8.34 -1.31 -13.63
N LEU A 37 -7.74 -0.33 -12.96
CA LEU A 37 -7.99 0.06 -11.58
C LEU A 37 -8.78 1.38 -11.44
N GLY A 38 -9.27 1.94 -12.54
CA GLY A 38 -10.08 3.16 -12.51
C GLY A 38 -11.44 2.96 -11.82
N PRO A 39 -12.12 4.05 -11.42
CA PRO A 39 -13.48 3.99 -10.89
C PRO A 39 -14.42 3.18 -11.78
N GLY A 40 -15.23 2.32 -11.18
CA GLY A 40 -16.22 1.49 -11.89
C GLY A 40 -15.65 0.30 -12.66
N LYS A 41 -14.33 0.09 -12.70
CA LYS A 41 -13.73 -1.11 -13.30
C LYS A 41 -14.00 -2.34 -12.44
N LEU A 42 -14.15 -3.49 -13.09
CA LEU A 42 -14.48 -4.77 -12.44
C LEU A 42 -13.49 -5.09 -11.31
N LEU A 43 -12.19 -5.00 -11.60
CA LEU A 43 -11.19 -5.32 -10.57
C LEU A 43 -11.26 -4.37 -9.38
N ARG A 44 -11.44 -3.06 -9.62
CA ARG A 44 -11.58 -2.09 -8.52
C ARG A 44 -12.80 -2.41 -7.65
N ARG A 45 -13.95 -2.72 -8.28
CA ARG A 45 -15.17 -3.11 -7.57
C ARG A 45 -14.99 -4.38 -6.73
N MET A 46 -14.23 -5.36 -7.23
CA MET A 46 -13.94 -6.59 -6.48
C MET A 46 -13.01 -6.36 -5.27
N LEU A 47 -12.14 -5.35 -5.34
CA LEU A 47 -11.24 -4.98 -4.24
C LEU A 47 -11.91 -4.09 -3.18
N GLU A 48 -12.95 -3.35 -3.56
CA GLU A 48 -13.70 -2.44 -2.69
C GLU A 48 -14.89 -3.10 -1.98
N ALA A 49 -15.33 -4.28 -2.43
CA ALA A 49 -16.41 -5.07 -1.82
C ALA A 49 -15.91 -5.89 -0.63
#